data_AF-A0A7C9VDP7-F1
#
_entry.id   AF-A0A7C9VDP7-F1
#
_cell.length_a   1.000
_cell.length_b   1.000
_cell.length_c   1.000
_cell.angle_alpha   90.00
_cell.angle_beta   90.00
_cell.angle_gamma   90.00
#
_symmetry.space_group_name_H-M   'P 1'
#
loop_
_entity.id
_entity.type
_entity.pdbx_description
1 polymer ?
#
loop_
_entity_poly.entity_id
_entity_poly.type
_entity_poly.pdbx_seq_one_letter_code
_entity_poly.pdbx_strand_id
1 'polypeptide(L)'
;MIRNDPIRKPTTLAEAIHVVEKSHGLSERAQIVVHVGRMNLNAGKHLHLVLLDYKLSLSDESTFIPLQSGNTFRAIENLTGQRREYAVDLLDGGMVSHDAVITLQDGTTLRAVEIIPGRLPYEFTPLDEKIIHAAISVAQIEGAAYRSFREGLSEEDAKRTVVTGAEFFEFVEFGEFIDGFKFIDFGKLAEVEKPRLKLKHVQRKFIEIFPAAAIPSEQKISDTLALVGLWNPKRRPKS
;
A
#
# COMPACT_ATOMS: atom_id res chain seq x y z
N MET A 1 -1.40 23.78 -19.65
CA MET A 1 -1.37 23.32 -18.24
C MET A 1 -0.96 21.87 -18.25
N ILE A 2 0.24 21.57 -17.76
CA ILE A 2 0.74 20.20 -17.67
C ILE A 2 -0.03 19.54 -16.51
N ARG A 3 -0.85 18.53 -16.83
CA ARG A 3 -1.50 17.69 -15.82
C ARG A 3 -0.41 17.02 -15.01
N ASN A 4 -0.30 17.35 -13.73
CA ASN A 4 0.46 16.54 -12.77
C ASN A 4 -0.33 15.25 -12.56
N ASP A 5 -0.03 14.22 -13.36
CA ASP A 5 -0.33 12.85 -12.95
C ASP A 5 0.25 12.65 -11.53
N PRO A 6 -0.44 11.92 -10.64
CA PRO A 6 0.12 11.62 -9.33
C PRO A 6 1.48 10.97 -9.54
N ILE A 7 2.54 11.63 -9.04
CA ILE A 7 3.94 11.24 -9.25
C ILE A 7 4.08 9.78 -8.84
N ARG A 8 4.20 8.89 -9.83
CA ARG A 8 4.47 7.47 -9.58
C ARG A 8 5.79 7.40 -8.81
N LYS A 9 5.75 6.84 -7.60
CA LYS A 9 6.97 6.64 -6.81
C LYS A 9 7.88 5.62 -7.51
N PRO A 10 9.20 5.83 -7.52
CA PRO A 10 10.16 4.84 -7.99
C PRO A 10 9.95 3.50 -7.28
N THR A 11 9.92 2.45 -8.07
CA THR A 11 9.82 1.05 -7.63
C THR A 11 11.20 0.39 -7.51
N THR A 12 12.22 0.95 -8.18
CA THR A 12 13.59 0.46 -8.15
C THR A 12 14.58 1.51 -7.69
N LEU A 13 15.75 1.09 -7.19
CA LEU A 13 16.85 2.03 -6.90
C LEU A 13 17.34 2.75 -8.16
N ALA A 14 17.34 2.09 -9.32
CA ALA A 14 17.74 2.71 -10.59
C ALA A 14 16.80 3.86 -10.98
N GLU A 15 15.48 3.68 -10.83
CA GLU A 15 14.51 4.76 -11.03
C GLU A 15 14.74 5.90 -10.04
N ALA A 16 15.06 5.61 -8.77
CA ALA A 16 15.32 6.64 -7.76
C ALA A 16 16.60 7.43 -8.06
N ILE A 17 17.68 6.76 -8.46
CA ILE A 17 18.93 7.41 -8.89
C ILE A 17 18.69 8.29 -10.12
N HIS A 18 17.90 7.82 -11.08
CA HIS A 18 17.52 8.62 -12.25
C HIS A 18 16.76 9.91 -11.88
N VAL A 19 15.91 9.86 -10.84
CA VAL A 19 15.24 11.07 -10.31
C VAL A 19 16.26 12.03 -9.69
N VAL A 20 17.23 11.52 -8.93
CA VAL A 20 18.33 12.34 -8.37
C VAL A 20 19.12 13.01 -9.50
N GLU A 21 19.55 12.23 -10.49
CA GLU A 21 20.36 12.70 -11.61
C GLU A 21 19.64 13.83 -12.36
N LYS A 22 18.36 13.64 -12.67
CA LYS A 22 17.55 14.66 -13.37
C LYS A 22 17.30 15.93 -12.56
N SER A 23 17.16 15.81 -11.24
CA SER A 23 16.67 16.92 -10.40
C SER A 23 17.79 17.68 -9.71
N HIS A 24 18.91 17.02 -9.40
CA HIS A 24 19.98 17.56 -8.56
C HIS A 24 21.38 17.43 -9.19
N GLY A 25 21.53 16.64 -10.25
CA GLY A 25 22.84 16.31 -10.83
C GLY A 25 23.59 15.32 -9.94
N LEU A 26 23.80 14.11 -10.45
CA LEU A 26 24.50 13.07 -9.70
C LEU A 26 26.00 13.41 -9.59
N SER A 27 26.57 13.34 -8.38
CA SER A 27 27.94 13.74 -8.08
C SER A 27 28.68 12.61 -7.40
N GLU A 28 29.89 12.27 -7.86
CA GLU A 28 30.68 11.14 -7.34
C GLU A 28 31.07 11.30 -5.87
N ARG A 29 30.95 12.51 -5.33
CA ARG A 29 31.21 12.83 -3.93
C ARG A 29 29.98 12.69 -3.04
N ALA A 30 28.82 12.47 -3.65
CA ALA A 30 27.57 12.38 -2.91
C ALA A 30 27.50 11.08 -2.12
N GLN A 31 26.94 11.18 -0.93
CA GLN A 31 26.55 10.04 -0.13
C GLN A 31 25.09 9.70 -0.46
N ILE A 32 24.83 8.44 -0.80
CA ILE A 32 23.49 7.94 -1.09
C ILE A 32 23.20 6.77 -0.16
N VAL A 33 22.21 6.92 0.71
CA VAL A 33 21.86 5.93 1.74
C VAL A 33 20.38 5.62 1.66
N VAL A 34 20.01 4.35 1.82
CA VAL A 34 18.61 3.95 1.97
C VAL A 34 18.23 3.99 3.44
N HIS A 35 17.11 4.63 3.75
CA HIS A 35 16.47 4.59 5.06
C HIS A 35 15.13 3.88 4.97
N VAL A 36 14.85 3.04 5.95
CA VAL A 36 13.63 2.24 6.03
C VAL A 36 12.89 2.58 7.32
N GLY A 37 11.78 3.30 7.17
CA GLY A 37 10.86 3.60 8.28
C GLY A 37 9.73 2.58 8.39
N ARG A 38 9.23 2.35 9.60
CA ARG A 38 8.04 1.51 9.82
C ARG A 38 6.79 2.35 9.99
N MET A 39 5.81 2.13 9.13
CA MET A 39 4.44 2.59 9.33
C MET A 39 3.64 1.47 9.99
N ASN A 40 3.34 1.65 11.27
CA ASN A 40 2.49 0.71 12.00
C ASN A 40 1.07 0.77 11.47
N LEU A 41 0.54 -0.39 11.10
CA LEU A 41 -0.84 -0.57 10.69
C LEU A 41 -1.63 -1.23 11.84
N ASN A 42 -2.92 -1.42 11.62
CA ASN A 42 -3.78 -2.14 12.54
C ASN A 42 -3.32 -3.59 12.77
N ALA A 43 -3.81 -4.21 13.85
CA ALA A 43 -3.49 -5.58 14.26
C ALA A 43 -1.99 -5.90 14.45
N GLY A 44 -1.15 -4.89 14.73
CA GLY A 44 0.29 -5.07 14.93
C GLY A 44 1.05 -5.43 13.65
N LYS A 45 0.44 -5.20 12.48
CA LYS A 45 1.12 -5.27 11.19
C LYS A 45 1.85 -3.95 10.93
N HIS A 46 2.76 -3.96 9.97
CA HIS A 46 3.45 -2.76 9.52
C HIS A 46 3.73 -2.84 8.02
N LEU A 47 3.93 -1.68 7.43
CA LEU A 47 4.45 -1.50 6.09
C LEU A 47 5.75 -0.70 6.19
N HIS A 48 6.76 -1.03 5.39
CA HIS A 48 7.96 -0.21 5.36
C HIS A 48 7.84 0.92 4.34
N LEU A 49 8.18 2.12 4.81
CA LEU A 49 8.43 3.31 4.01
C LEU A 49 9.90 3.31 3.65
N VAL A 50 10.21 3.39 2.36
CA VAL A 50 11.59 3.38 1.88
C VAL A 50 11.93 4.73 1.29
N LEU A 51 13.05 5.30 1.74
CA LEU A 51 13.54 6.61 1.34
C LEU A 51 14.99 6.46 0.88
N LEU A 52 15.33 7.09 -0.24
CA LEU A 52 16.71 7.30 -0.64
C LEU A 52 17.11 8.70 -0.16
N ASP A 53 18.09 8.77 0.72
CA ASP A 53 18.72 10.00 1.18
C ASP A 53 19.95 10.28 0.33
N TYR A 54 19.85 11.32 -0.49
CA TYR A 54 20.94 11.82 -1.30
C TYR A 54 21.51 13.09 -0.65
N LYS A 55 22.82 13.08 -0.42
CA LYS A 55 23.53 14.17 0.22
C LYS A 55 24.81 14.50 -0.57
N LEU A 56 24.89 15.70 -1.14
CA LEU A 56 26.01 16.10 -2.00
C LEU A 56 27.35 16.17 -1.23
N SER A 57 27.31 16.61 0.04
CA SER A 57 28.43 16.56 0.97
C SER A 57 27.95 16.39 2.41
N LEU A 58 28.83 16.01 3.34
CA LEU A 58 28.46 15.78 4.74
C LEU A 58 27.85 17.00 5.44
N SER A 59 28.07 18.21 4.94
CA SER A 59 27.51 19.46 5.46
C SER A 59 26.23 19.93 4.77
N ASP A 60 25.87 19.32 3.63
CA ASP A 60 24.71 19.77 2.84
C ASP A 60 23.39 19.26 3.42
N GLU A 61 22.29 19.85 2.97
CA GLU A 61 20.95 19.34 3.28
C GLU A 61 20.68 18.03 2.53
N SER A 62 20.01 17.10 3.20
CA SER A 62 19.58 15.84 2.61
C SER A 62 18.41 16.04 1.65
N THR A 63 18.50 15.42 0.48
CA THR A 63 17.38 15.28 -0.45
C THR A 63 16.79 13.89 -0.32
N PHE A 64 15.52 13.82 0.08
CA PHE A 64 14.82 12.55 0.26
C PHE A 64 13.96 12.20 -0.95
N ILE A 65 14.25 11.07 -1.58
CA ILE A 65 13.46 10.51 -2.67
C ILE A 65 12.62 9.37 -2.10
N PRO A 66 11.29 9.50 -2.00
CA PRO A 66 10.43 8.42 -1.53
C PRO A 66 10.27 7.35 -2.59
N LEU A 67 10.61 6.10 -2.24
CA LEU A 67 10.34 4.94 -3.05
C LEU A 67 8.98 4.33 -2.71
N GLN A 68 8.57 3.37 -3.53
CA GLN A 68 7.42 2.53 -3.28
C GLN A 68 7.54 1.87 -1.89
N SER A 69 6.42 1.82 -1.16
CA SER A 69 6.35 1.14 0.14
C SER A 69 6.06 -0.35 -0.04
N GLY A 70 6.68 -1.19 0.78
CA GLY A 70 6.62 -2.64 0.67
C GLY A 70 7.23 -3.33 1.89
N ASN A 71 7.09 -4.66 1.98
CA ASN A 71 7.74 -5.45 3.04
C ASN A 71 8.81 -6.40 2.48
N THR A 72 8.78 -6.64 1.17
CA THR A 72 9.77 -7.45 0.46
C THR A 72 10.35 -6.67 -0.71
N PHE A 73 11.60 -6.97 -1.04
CA PHE A 73 12.23 -6.51 -2.26
C PHE A 73 12.87 -7.70 -2.97
N ARG A 74 13.08 -7.55 -4.27
CA ARG A 74 13.78 -8.51 -5.11
C ARG A 74 15.07 -7.89 -5.59
N ALA A 75 16.15 -8.65 -5.59
CA ALA A 75 17.44 -8.20 -6.08
C ALA A 75 18.27 -9.37 -6.64
N ILE A 76 19.37 -9.03 -7.32
CA ILE A 76 20.38 -9.98 -7.79
C ILE A 76 21.63 -9.82 -6.92
N GLU A 77 22.07 -10.89 -6.28
CA GLU A 77 23.35 -10.91 -5.57
C GLU A 77 24.51 -10.77 -6.57
N ASN A 78 25.43 -9.84 -6.34
CA ASN A 78 26.53 -9.63 -7.27
C ASN A 78 27.49 -10.83 -7.32
N LEU A 79 27.75 -11.48 -6.19
CA LEU A 79 28.67 -12.61 -6.10
C LEU A 79 28.14 -13.87 -6.79
N THR A 80 26.85 -14.17 -6.62
CA THR A 80 26.26 -15.43 -7.10
C THR A 80 25.47 -15.27 -8.40
N GLY A 81 25.09 -14.04 -8.76
CA GLY A 81 24.20 -13.74 -9.89
C GLY A 81 22.76 -14.22 -9.68
N GLN A 82 22.43 -14.76 -8.50
CA GLN A 82 21.10 -15.30 -8.24
C GLN A 82 20.12 -14.18 -7.89
N ARG A 83 18.92 -14.26 -8.48
CA ARG A 83 17.78 -13.39 -8.11
C ARG A 83 17.06 -13.98 -6.92
N ARG A 84 16.88 -13.19 -5.86
CA ARG A 84 16.23 -13.61 -4.61
C ARG A 84 15.33 -12.51 -4.06
N GLU A 85 14.45 -12.90 -3.14
CA GLU A 85 13.60 -12.01 -2.38
C GLU A 85 14.08 -11.89 -0.94
N TYR A 86 13.99 -10.68 -0.39
CA TYR A 86 14.52 -10.32 0.91
C TYR A 86 13.51 -9.43 1.66
N ALA A 87 13.64 -9.36 2.98
CA ALA A 87 12.90 -8.40 3.78
C ALA A 87 13.43 -6.98 3.55
N VAL A 88 12.52 -6.00 3.37
CA VAL A 88 12.88 -4.59 3.11
C VAL A 88 13.69 -3.97 4.26
N ASP A 89 13.52 -4.44 5.49
CA ASP A 89 14.32 -4.05 6.66
C ASP A 89 15.84 -4.14 6.40
N LEU A 90 16.29 -5.09 5.55
CA LEU A 90 17.71 -5.28 5.26
C LEU A 90 18.34 -4.14 4.44
N LEU A 91 17.52 -3.30 3.80
CA LEU A 91 18.01 -2.15 3.04
C LEU A 91 18.42 -0.97 3.94
N ASP A 92 18.00 -0.96 5.21
CA ASP A 92 18.21 0.18 6.10
C ASP A 92 19.70 0.45 6.34
N GLY A 93 20.12 1.70 6.12
CA GLY A 93 21.52 2.12 6.17
C GLY A 93 22.39 1.59 5.03
N GLY A 94 21.82 0.93 4.02
CA GLY A 94 22.56 0.45 2.85
C GLY A 94 23.05 1.60 1.97
N MET A 95 24.30 1.54 1.53
CA MET A 95 24.92 2.56 0.68
C MET A 95 24.69 2.25 -0.79
N VAL A 96 24.24 3.23 -1.57
CA VAL A 96 23.90 3.06 -2.98
C VAL A 96 24.95 3.74 -3.85
N SER A 97 25.46 3.01 -4.84
CA SER A 97 26.33 3.56 -5.87
C SER A 97 25.55 4.27 -6.96
N HIS A 98 26.27 4.97 -7.82
CA HIS A 98 25.70 5.65 -8.99
C HIS A 98 25.05 4.68 -9.98
N ASP A 99 25.53 3.44 -10.04
CA ASP A 99 24.99 2.38 -10.89
C ASP A 99 23.80 1.65 -10.23
N ALA A 100 23.24 2.22 -9.16
CA ALA A 100 22.16 1.64 -8.35
C ALA A 100 22.49 0.25 -7.77
N VAL A 101 23.78 -0.01 -7.50
CA VAL A 101 24.23 -1.15 -6.72
C VAL A 101 24.18 -0.75 -5.25
N ILE A 102 23.56 -1.56 -4.40
CA ILE A 102 23.54 -1.33 -2.97
C ILE A 102 24.53 -2.25 -2.25
N THR A 103 25.25 -1.69 -1.30
CA THR A 103 26.04 -2.42 -0.30
C THR A 103 25.30 -2.36 1.03
N LEU A 104 24.84 -3.53 1.51
CA LEU A 104 24.16 -3.67 2.79
C LEU A 104 25.15 -3.50 3.96
N GLN A 105 24.62 -3.32 5.17
CA GLN A 105 25.44 -3.18 6.38
C GLN A 105 26.34 -4.39 6.67
N ASP A 106 25.93 -5.59 6.22
CA ASP A 106 26.72 -6.82 6.35
C ASP A 106 27.79 -6.99 5.25
N GLY A 107 27.90 -6.01 4.35
CA GLY A 107 28.84 -6.01 3.21
C GLY A 107 28.30 -6.73 1.96
N THR A 108 27.11 -7.33 2.01
CA THR A 108 26.49 -7.95 0.83
C THR A 108 26.20 -6.89 -0.23
N THR A 109 26.58 -7.19 -1.48
CA THR A 109 26.33 -6.30 -2.61
C THR A 109 25.23 -6.84 -3.52
N LEU A 110 24.25 -6.01 -3.81
CA LEU A 110 23.05 -6.35 -4.58
C LEU A 110 22.84 -5.34 -5.71
N ARG A 111 22.36 -5.82 -6.86
CA ARG A 111 21.94 -4.99 -7.99
C ARG A 111 20.50 -5.29 -8.41
N ALA A 112 19.94 -4.45 -9.28
CA ALA A 112 18.56 -4.59 -9.78
C ALA A 112 17.55 -4.71 -8.63
N VAL A 113 17.70 -3.84 -7.62
CA VAL A 113 16.84 -3.80 -6.44
C VAL A 113 15.48 -3.21 -6.81
N GLU A 114 14.44 -4.01 -6.64
CA GLU A 114 13.04 -3.70 -6.92
C GLU A 114 12.21 -3.93 -5.65
N ILE A 115 11.59 -2.88 -5.13
CA ILE A 115 10.68 -3.00 -3.99
C ILE A 115 9.36 -3.53 -4.51
N ILE A 116 8.88 -4.62 -3.92
CA ILE A 116 7.58 -5.18 -4.26
C ILE A 116 6.51 -4.33 -3.57
N PRO A 117 5.60 -3.67 -4.32
CA PRO A 117 4.57 -2.82 -3.74
C PRO A 117 3.73 -3.58 -2.72
N GLY A 118 3.65 -3.07 -1.48
CA GLY A 118 2.67 -3.53 -0.53
C GLY A 118 1.27 -3.11 -0.99
N ARG A 119 0.37 -4.07 -1.18
CA ARG A 119 -1.04 -3.76 -1.46
C ARG A 119 -1.71 -3.31 -0.17
N LEU A 120 -2.03 -2.03 -0.10
CA LEU A 120 -2.92 -1.48 0.91
C LEU A 120 -4.34 -1.35 0.35
N PRO A 121 -5.37 -1.58 1.18
CA PRO A 121 -5.31 -2.05 2.56
C PRO A 121 -5.36 -3.58 2.59
N TYR A 122 -4.21 -4.25 2.83
CA TYR A 122 -4.08 -5.71 2.92
C TYR A 122 -4.58 -6.49 1.69
N GLU A 123 -3.97 -7.63 1.37
CA GLU A 123 -4.65 -8.58 0.46
C GLU A 123 -5.75 -9.29 1.25
N PHE A 124 -6.97 -8.75 1.19
CA PHE A 124 -8.13 -9.43 1.73
C PHE A 124 -8.49 -10.62 0.85
N THR A 125 -8.71 -11.77 1.48
CA THR A 125 -9.33 -12.89 0.78
C THR A 125 -10.81 -12.58 0.54
N PRO A 126 -11.47 -13.23 -0.43
CA PRO A 126 -12.91 -13.10 -0.61
C PRO A 126 -13.74 -13.43 0.65
N LEU A 127 -13.19 -14.26 1.55
CA LEU A 127 -13.81 -14.54 2.85
C LEU A 127 -13.67 -13.35 3.80
N ASP A 128 -12.52 -12.68 3.81
CA ASP A 128 -12.26 -11.51 4.66
C ASP A 128 -13.21 -10.37 4.30
N GLU A 129 -13.37 -10.09 3.01
CA GLU A 129 -14.30 -9.07 2.51
C GLU A 129 -15.73 -9.34 3.00
N LYS A 130 -16.22 -10.57 2.85
CA LYS A 130 -17.54 -10.98 3.34
C LYS A 130 -17.70 -10.80 4.86
N ILE A 131 -16.67 -11.13 5.64
CA ILE A 131 -16.65 -10.88 7.08
C ILE A 131 -16.77 -9.38 7.38
N ILE A 132 -16.06 -8.53 6.65
CA ILE A 132 -16.10 -7.07 6.81
C ILE A 132 -17.48 -6.54 6.46
N HIS A 133 -18.10 -6.99 5.35
CA HIS A 133 -19.48 -6.63 4.99
C HIS A 133 -20.48 -7.00 6.10
N ALA A 134 -20.38 -8.21 6.65
CA ALA A 134 -21.23 -8.64 7.75
C ALA A 134 -21.04 -7.77 9.00
N ALA A 135 -19.81 -7.38 9.31
CA ALA A 135 -19.52 -6.52 10.46
C ALA A 135 -20.00 -5.08 10.27
N ILE A 136 -19.83 -4.50 9.07
CA ILE A 136 -20.38 -3.18 8.71
C ILE A 136 -21.89 -3.19 8.92
N SER A 137 -22.58 -4.25 8.48
CA SER A 137 -24.04 -4.35 8.66
C SER A 137 -24.47 -4.53 10.11
N VAL A 138 -23.74 -5.30 10.91
CA VAL A 138 -23.99 -5.40 12.36
C VAL A 138 -23.75 -4.07 13.07
N ALA A 139 -22.76 -3.30 12.63
CA ALA A 139 -22.45 -1.99 13.17
C ALA A 139 -23.40 -0.88 12.70
N GLN A 140 -24.20 -1.13 11.64
CA GLN A 140 -25.08 -0.14 11.01
C GLN A 140 -24.33 1.10 10.52
N ILE A 141 -23.13 0.90 9.95
CA ILE A 141 -22.25 1.97 9.47
C ILE A 141 -22.12 2.00 7.94
N GLU A 142 -23.06 1.41 7.21
CA GLU A 142 -23.03 1.30 5.74
C GLU A 142 -22.80 2.67 5.07
N GLY A 143 -23.46 3.72 5.56
CA GLY A 143 -23.34 5.08 5.01
C GLY A 143 -21.98 5.75 5.26
N ALA A 144 -21.21 5.26 6.24
CA ALA A 144 -19.89 5.77 6.58
C ALA A 144 -18.75 4.83 6.13
N ALA A 145 -19.05 3.57 5.82
CA ALA A 145 -18.06 2.54 5.50
C ALA A 145 -17.94 2.23 4.01
N TYR A 146 -18.94 2.61 3.20
CA TYR A 146 -18.93 2.39 1.76
C TYR A 146 -18.74 3.69 0.99
N ARG A 147 -18.16 3.56 -0.21
CA ARG A 147 -18.11 4.61 -1.22
C ARG A 147 -18.52 4.11 -2.59
N SER A 148 -18.99 5.02 -3.44
CA SER A 148 -19.19 4.76 -4.86
C SER A 148 -17.93 5.14 -5.66
N PHE A 149 -17.81 4.62 -6.89
CA PHE A 149 -16.67 4.92 -7.78
C PHE A 149 -16.49 6.40 -8.07
N ARG A 150 -17.57 7.19 -8.03
CA ARG A 150 -17.55 8.62 -8.35
C ARG A 150 -17.83 9.51 -7.14
N GLU A 151 -17.84 8.94 -5.93
CA GLU A 151 -18.03 9.73 -4.71
C GLU A 151 -16.88 10.74 -4.56
N GLY A 152 -17.23 12.02 -4.40
CA GLY A 152 -16.29 13.14 -4.30
C GLY A 152 -15.83 13.75 -5.63
N LEU A 153 -16.28 13.23 -6.77
CA LEU A 153 -16.04 13.86 -8.08
C LEU A 153 -17.07 14.95 -8.35
N SER A 154 -16.65 16.04 -9.01
CA SER A 154 -17.58 17.03 -9.56
C SER A 154 -18.42 16.39 -10.68
N GLU A 155 -19.59 16.94 -10.98
CA GLU A 155 -20.40 16.45 -12.12
C GLU A 155 -19.63 16.49 -13.45
N GLU A 156 -18.77 17.50 -13.63
CA GLU A 156 -17.93 17.64 -14.82
C GLU A 156 -16.87 16.53 -14.90
N ASP A 157 -16.24 16.17 -13.78
CA ASP A 157 -15.26 15.08 -13.73
C ASP A 157 -15.91 13.70 -13.84
N ALA A 158 -17.12 13.54 -13.28
CA ALA A 158 -17.89 12.30 -13.34
C ALA A 158 -18.40 12.00 -14.76
N LYS A 159 -18.58 13.02 -15.61
CA LYS A 159 -19.02 12.92 -17.01
C LYS A 159 -17.86 12.84 -18.01
N ARG A 160 -16.60 12.89 -17.56
CA ARG A 160 -15.44 12.95 -18.47
C ARG A 160 -15.41 11.76 -19.42
N THR A 161 -15.66 12.01 -20.69
CA THR A 161 -15.30 11.11 -21.77
C THR A 161 -13.78 11.06 -21.89
N VAL A 162 -13.18 9.88 -21.74
CA VAL A 162 -11.74 9.72 -22.00
C VAL A 162 -11.58 9.35 -23.47
N VAL A 163 -10.85 10.19 -24.21
CA VAL A 163 -10.45 9.87 -25.59
C VAL A 163 -9.26 8.93 -25.50
N THR A 164 -9.46 7.65 -25.82
CA THR A 164 -8.38 6.66 -25.91
C THR A 164 -8.05 6.43 -27.37
N GLY A 165 -7.18 7.26 -27.95
CA GLY A 165 -6.67 7.03 -29.31
C GLY A 165 -6.04 8.27 -29.94
N ALA A 166 -4.89 8.12 -30.59
CA ALA A 166 -4.20 9.19 -31.30
C ALA A 166 -4.72 9.40 -32.73
N GLU A 167 -5.43 8.42 -33.31
CA GLU A 167 -5.84 8.47 -34.73
C GLU A 167 -7.33 8.11 -34.97
N PHE A 168 -8.00 7.51 -33.99
CA PHE A 168 -9.46 7.35 -33.98
C PHE A 168 -9.94 7.77 -32.60
N PHE A 169 -10.83 8.76 -32.54
CA PHE A 169 -11.42 9.22 -31.28
C PHE A 169 -12.35 8.13 -30.74
N GLU A 170 -11.80 7.14 -30.05
CA GLU A 170 -12.59 6.23 -29.22
C GLU A 170 -12.99 7.00 -27.97
N PHE A 171 -14.26 7.40 -27.93
CA PHE A 171 -14.87 8.06 -26.79
C PHE A 171 -15.31 6.98 -25.80
N VAL A 172 -14.58 6.81 -24.69
CA VAL A 172 -15.08 6.01 -23.57
C VAL A 172 -15.97 6.91 -22.73
N GLU A 173 -17.28 6.83 -22.95
CA GLU A 173 -18.28 7.41 -22.06
C GLU A 173 -18.37 6.54 -20.81
N PHE A 174 -17.96 7.04 -19.66
CA PHE A 174 -18.25 6.36 -18.40
C PHE A 174 -19.75 6.43 -18.17
N GLY A 175 -20.46 5.34 -18.48
CA GLY A 175 -21.93 5.23 -18.48
C GLY A 175 -22.63 5.66 -17.18
N GLU A 176 -23.96 5.52 -17.15
CA GLU A 176 -24.81 5.97 -16.04
C GLU A 176 -24.34 5.50 -14.65
N PHE A 177 -24.66 6.31 -13.63
CA PHE A 177 -24.33 6.04 -12.24
C PHE A 177 -24.94 4.70 -11.79
N ILE A 178 -24.09 3.70 -11.54
CA ILE A 178 -24.52 2.43 -10.95
C ILE A 178 -24.57 2.63 -9.43
N ASP A 179 -25.67 3.21 -8.93
CA ASP A 179 -25.87 3.50 -7.49
C ASP A 179 -25.73 2.25 -6.60
N GLY A 180 -25.96 1.07 -7.18
CA GLY A 180 -25.80 -0.22 -6.52
C GLY A 180 -24.36 -0.70 -6.32
N PHE A 181 -23.37 -0.14 -7.02
CA PHE A 181 -21.98 -0.61 -6.94
C PHE A 181 -21.18 0.22 -5.92
N LYS A 182 -21.17 -0.27 -4.67
CA LYS A 182 -20.46 0.35 -3.55
C LYS A 182 -19.33 -0.58 -3.08
N PHE A 183 -18.17 -0.01 -2.76
CA PHE A 183 -17.02 -0.73 -2.22
C PHE A 183 -16.63 -0.17 -0.86
N ILE A 184 -15.94 -1.00 -0.05
CA ILE A 184 -15.50 -0.61 1.29
C ILE A 184 -14.47 0.52 1.17
N ASP A 185 -14.75 1.65 1.80
CA ASP A 185 -13.78 2.74 1.97
C ASP A 185 -13.03 2.53 3.29
N PHE A 186 -11.85 1.94 3.22
CA PHE A 186 -11.02 1.71 4.40
C PHE A 186 -10.45 3.00 5.02
N GLY A 187 -10.40 4.11 4.26
CA GLY A 187 -10.05 5.42 4.78
C GLY A 187 -11.14 5.93 5.72
N LYS A 188 -12.39 5.98 5.23
CA LYS A 188 -13.53 6.35 6.07
C LYS A 188 -13.75 5.37 7.22
N LEU A 189 -13.58 4.07 6.98
CA LEU A 189 -13.73 3.05 8.02
C LEU A 189 -12.76 3.27 9.20
N ALA A 190 -11.57 3.83 8.94
CA ALA A 190 -10.61 4.19 9.99
C ALA A 190 -11.05 5.40 10.83
N GLU A 191 -11.93 6.25 10.31
CA GLU A 191 -12.48 7.44 10.98
C GLU A 191 -13.75 7.13 11.79
N VAL A 192 -14.38 5.98 11.56
CA VAL A 192 -15.59 5.57 12.28
C VAL A 192 -15.26 5.22 13.74
N GLU A 193 -16.05 5.73 14.68
CA GLU A 193 -15.95 5.34 16.09
C GLU A 193 -16.18 3.83 16.23
N LYS A 194 -15.25 3.12 16.88
CA LYS A 194 -15.24 1.65 16.91
C LYS A 194 -16.55 1.11 17.52
N PRO A 195 -17.38 0.40 16.74
CA PRO A 195 -18.63 -0.14 17.24
C PRO A 195 -18.37 -1.27 18.23
N ARG A 196 -19.22 -1.40 19.26
CA ARG A 196 -19.19 -2.54 20.18
C ARG A 196 -19.74 -3.79 19.49
N LEU A 197 -18.91 -4.43 18.68
CA LEU A 197 -19.26 -5.67 17.99
C LEU A 197 -19.29 -6.85 18.96
N LYS A 198 -20.11 -7.86 18.63
CA LYS A 198 -20.02 -9.21 19.21
C LYS A 198 -19.73 -10.16 18.07
N LEU A 199 -18.64 -10.92 18.14
CA LEU A 199 -18.22 -11.80 17.05
C LEU A 199 -19.32 -12.79 16.62
N LYS A 200 -20.12 -13.29 17.57
CA LYS A 200 -21.30 -14.13 17.29
C LYS A 200 -22.39 -13.43 16.48
N HIS A 201 -22.58 -12.12 16.68
CA HIS A 201 -23.55 -11.35 15.89
C HIS A 201 -23.04 -11.17 14.47
N VAL A 202 -21.74 -10.91 14.31
CA VAL A 202 -21.10 -10.84 12.99
C VAL A 202 -21.21 -12.18 12.26
N GLN A 203 -20.94 -13.29 12.94
CA GLN A 203 -21.08 -14.64 12.37
C GLN A 203 -22.53 -14.94 11.96
N ARG A 204 -23.52 -14.58 12.78
CA ARG A 204 -24.94 -14.73 12.44
C ARG A 204 -25.31 -13.92 11.20
N LYS A 205 -24.88 -12.65 11.15
CA LYS A 205 -25.14 -11.78 10.01
C LYS A 205 -24.42 -12.25 8.75
N PHE A 206 -23.22 -12.81 8.89
CA PHE A 206 -22.50 -13.45 7.78
C PHE A 206 -23.30 -14.60 7.17
N ILE A 207 -23.88 -15.48 7.99
CA ILE A 207 -24.70 -16.61 7.52
C ILE A 207 -25.95 -16.11 6.79
N GLU A 208 -26.55 -15.02 7.29
CA GLU A 208 -27.73 -14.39 6.67
C GLU A 208 -27.41 -13.79 5.29
N ILE A 209 -26.29 -13.06 5.16
CA ILE A 209 -25.93 -12.37 3.92
C ILE A 209 -25.28 -13.33 2.90
N PHE A 210 -24.53 -14.33 3.37
CA PHE A 210 -23.74 -15.23 2.53
C PHE A 210 -24.04 -16.72 2.82
N PRO A 211 -25.27 -17.20 2.59
CA PRO A 211 -25.68 -18.56 2.99
C PRO A 211 -24.92 -19.68 2.30
N ALA A 212 -24.34 -19.43 1.12
CA ALA A 212 -23.54 -20.40 0.36
C ALA A 212 -22.04 -20.39 0.72
N ALA A 213 -21.58 -19.49 1.60
CA ALA A 213 -20.18 -19.40 1.98
C ALA A 213 -19.84 -20.31 3.18
N ALA A 214 -18.61 -20.79 3.23
CA ALA A 214 -18.10 -21.51 4.40
C ALA A 214 -18.15 -20.60 5.64
N ILE A 215 -18.71 -21.10 6.75
CA ILE A 215 -18.89 -20.33 7.98
C ILE A 215 -17.52 -20.05 8.62
N PRO A 216 -17.12 -18.78 8.81
CA PRO A 216 -15.85 -18.45 9.43
C PRO A 216 -15.89 -18.71 10.94
N SER A 217 -14.75 -19.11 11.52
CA SER A 217 -14.60 -19.24 12.97
C SER A 217 -14.57 -17.87 13.67
N GLU A 218 -14.90 -17.82 14.96
CA GLU A 218 -14.80 -16.57 15.74
C GLU A 218 -13.38 -15.98 15.72
N GLN A 219 -12.35 -16.83 15.72
CA GLN A 219 -10.95 -16.37 15.62
C GLN A 219 -10.69 -15.70 14.27
N LYS A 220 -11.12 -16.30 13.16
CA LYS A 220 -10.98 -15.70 11.81
C LYS A 220 -11.73 -14.37 11.72
N ILE A 221 -12.93 -14.29 12.28
CA ILE A 221 -13.67 -13.02 12.35
C ILE A 221 -12.88 -11.98 13.15
N SER A 222 -12.42 -12.33 14.36
CA SER A 222 -11.62 -11.44 15.22
C SER A 222 -10.39 -10.89 14.50
N ASP A 223 -9.62 -11.75 13.84
CA ASP A 223 -8.39 -11.37 13.15
C ASP A 223 -8.67 -10.46 11.96
N THR A 224 -9.70 -10.78 11.17
CA THR A 224 -10.13 -9.98 10.02
C THR A 224 -10.58 -8.59 10.46
N LEU A 225 -11.41 -8.50 11.50
CA LEU A 225 -11.90 -7.22 12.00
C LEU A 225 -10.79 -6.39 12.67
N ALA A 226 -9.79 -7.06 13.24
CA ALA A 226 -8.62 -6.38 13.78
C ALA A 226 -7.79 -5.73 12.67
N LEU A 227 -7.63 -6.38 11.51
CA LEU A 227 -6.91 -5.82 10.36
C LEU A 227 -7.55 -4.52 9.86
N VAL A 228 -8.88 -4.47 9.81
CA VAL A 228 -9.61 -3.27 9.35
C VAL A 228 -9.87 -2.24 10.45
N GLY A 229 -9.35 -2.46 11.66
CA GLY A 229 -9.48 -1.51 12.77
C GLY A 229 -10.83 -1.53 13.50
N LEU A 230 -11.81 -2.31 13.04
CA LEU A 230 -13.14 -2.46 13.64
C LEU A 230 -13.15 -3.28 14.95
N TRP A 231 -12.04 -3.97 15.26
CA TRP A 231 -11.93 -4.80 16.45
C TRP A 231 -10.58 -4.63 17.15
N ASN A 232 -10.61 -4.56 18.48
CA ASN A 232 -9.42 -4.62 19.32
C ASN A 232 -9.43 -5.97 20.04
N PRO A 233 -8.67 -6.98 19.58
CA PRO A 233 -8.65 -8.28 20.23
C PRO A 233 -8.14 -8.16 21.66
N LYS A 234 -8.85 -8.76 22.62
CA LYS A 234 -8.34 -8.92 23.98
C LYS A 234 -7.12 -9.84 23.93
N ARG A 235 -5.91 -9.28 24.04
CA ARG A 235 -4.68 -10.08 24.14
C ARG A 235 -4.78 -10.94 25.39
N ARG A 236 -4.73 -12.27 25.25
CA ARG A 236 -4.48 -13.14 26.41
C ARG A 236 -3.08 -12.82 26.95
N PRO A 237 -2.88 -12.78 28.28
CA PRO A 237 -1.54 -12.74 28.85
C PRO A 237 -0.75 -13.91 28.25
N LYS A 238 0.49 -13.65 27.81
CA LYS A 238 1.41 -14.74 27.49
C LYS A 238 1.68 -15.50 28.79
N SER A 239 1.33 -16.78 28.83
CA SER A 239 1.74 -17.73 29.87
C SER A 239 3.22 -18.02 29.75
#